data_AF-A0A139WZB9-F1
#
_entry.id   AF-A0A139WZB9-F1
#
_cell.length_a   1.000
_cell.length_b   1.000
_cell.length_c   1.000
_cell.angle_alpha   90.00
_cell.angle_beta   90.00
_cell.angle_gamma   90.00
#
_symmetry.space_group_name_H-M   'P 1'
#
loop_
_entity.id
_entity.type
_entity.pdbx_description
1 polymer ?
#
loop_
_entity_poly.entity_id
_entity_poly.type
_entity_poly.pdbx_seq_one_letter_code
_entity_poly.pdbx_strand_id
1 'polypeptide(L)'
;MQRRCDRNRKRSKRRAIYCPIHSCYLDSMSSKHQLYADRSSQLEARGISRRNAMLLVASQTAVPLDGEWIEAFWCQECEETKWYHVRKRDNRTYEISVAPSELWQQATGVISPEGNPSVGEFTRRQARFLTYKNINDYKFMD
;
A
#
# COMPACT_ATOMS: atom_id res chain seq x y z
N MET A 1 28.05 30.19 -6.68
CA MET A 1 27.42 29.29 -5.69
C MET A 1 25.94 29.09 -6.04
N GLN A 2 25.59 28.01 -6.75
CA GLN A 2 24.18 27.70 -7.02
C GLN A 2 23.51 27.19 -5.73
N ARG A 3 22.45 27.88 -5.30
CA ARG A 3 21.69 27.55 -4.08
C ARG A 3 21.18 26.11 -4.17
N ARG A 4 21.33 25.33 -3.09
CA ARG A 4 20.84 23.93 -2.98
C ARG A 4 19.32 23.80 -3.23
N CYS A 5 18.59 24.92 -3.23
CA CYS A 5 17.13 24.99 -3.35
C CYS A 5 16.58 24.68 -4.76
N ASP A 6 17.36 24.87 -5.81
CA ASP A 6 16.87 24.78 -7.20
C ASP A 6 16.95 23.38 -7.82
N ARG A 7 17.57 22.42 -7.10
CA ARG A 7 17.78 21.05 -7.62
C ARG A 7 16.54 20.15 -7.58
N ASN A 8 15.43 20.61 -6.99
CA ASN A 8 14.21 19.80 -6.87
C ASN A 8 13.20 19.99 -8.02
N ARG A 9 13.65 20.48 -9.19
CA ARG A 9 12.79 20.68 -10.39
C ARG A 9 12.43 19.39 -11.15
N LYS A 10 12.89 18.22 -10.66
CA LYS A 10 12.49 16.89 -11.14
C LYS A 10 11.67 16.09 -10.12
N ARG A 11 11.11 16.73 -9.09
CA ARG A 11 10.16 16.04 -8.21
C ARG A 11 8.99 15.59 -9.07
N SER A 12 8.75 14.28 -9.12
CA SER A 12 7.60 13.74 -9.82
C SER A 12 6.36 14.47 -9.34
N LYS A 13 5.52 14.96 -10.28
CA LYS A 13 4.27 15.64 -9.92
C LYS A 13 3.53 14.81 -8.88
N ARG A 14 3.16 15.44 -7.75
CA ARG A 14 2.44 14.81 -6.64
C ARG A 14 1.27 14.01 -7.20
N ARG A 15 1.04 12.81 -6.66
CA ARG A 15 -0.14 12.02 -7.02
C ARG A 15 -1.36 12.77 -6.51
N ALA A 16 -2.30 13.08 -7.39
CA ALA A 16 -3.54 13.75 -7.04
C ALA A 16 -4.49 12.73 -6.41
N ILE A 17 -4.19 12.35 -5.16
CA ILE A 17 -4.98 11.45 -4.33
C ILE A 17 -5.67 12.31 -3.27
N TYR A 18 -6.98 12.22 -3.19
CA TYR A 18 -7.82 13.10 -2.37
C TYR A 18 -8.62 12.30 -1.35
N CYS A 19 -8.89 12.90 -0.19
CA CYS A 19 -9.76 12.32 0.83
C CYS A 19 -11.19 12.18 0.25
N PRO A 20 -11.86 11.02 0.40
CA PRO A 20 -13.20 10.83 -0.14
C PRO A 20 -14.26 11.65 0.61
N ILE A 21 -13.96 12.14 1.82
CA ILE A 21 -14.87 12.92 2.67
C ILE A 21 -14.66 14.42 2.42
N HIS A 22 -13.42 14.89 2.52
CA HIS A 22 -13.10 16.33 2.52
C HIS A 22 -12.55 16.85 1.19
N SER A 23 -12.29 15.98 0.22
CA SER A 23 -11.64 16.32 -1.06
C SER A 23 -10.28 17.02 -0.95
N CYS A 24 -9.68 17.06 0.25
CA CYS A 24 -8.34 17.59 0.48
C CYS A 24 -7.28 16.59 -0.01
N TYR A 25 -6.06 17.05 -0.25
CA TYR A 25 -4.97 16.14 -0.58
C TYR A 25 -4.65 15.19 0.58
N LEU A 26 -4.36 13.94 0.24
CA LEU A 26 -3.85 12.96 1.18
C LEU A 26 -2.31 12.94 1.17
N ASP A 27 -1.72 12.80 2.35
CA ASP A 27 -0.29 12.62 2.54
C ASP A 27 0.03 11.13 2.69
N SER A 28 0.96 10.63 1.88
CA SER A 28 1.40 9.24 1.92
C SER A 28 2.22 8.99 3.19
N MET A 29 1.80 8.01 3.98
CA MET A 29 2.42 7.63 5.26
C MET A 29 3.07 6.24 5.23
N SER A 30 2.95 5.51 4.12
CA SER A 30 3.56 4.18 3.94
C SER A 30 4.11 3.96 2.53
N SER A 31 4.93 2.93 2.39
CA SER A 31 5.24 2.33 1.08
C SER A 31 3.98 1.81 0.39
N LYS A 32 4.07 1.60 -0.93
CA LYS A 32 3.02 0.95 -1.71
C LYS A 32 3.11 -0.56 -1.56
N HIS A 33 1.99 -1.21 -1.28
CA HIS A 33 1.93 -2.65 -1.18
C HIS A 33 1.11 -3.19 -2.35
N GLN A 34 1.79 -3.74 -3.34
CA GLN A 34 1.15 -4.26 -4.55
C GLN A 34 0.18 -5.39 -4.20
N LEU A 35 -0.95 -5.40 -4.89
CA LEU A 35 -1.93 -6.48 -4.77
C LEU A 35 -1.68 -7.55 -5.82
N TYR A 36 -1.99 -8.79 -5.45
CA TYR A 36 -1.86 -9.96 -6.31
C TYR A 36 -3.17 -10.73 -6.31
N ALA A 37 -3.52 -11.28 -7.47
CA ALA A 37 -4.62 -12.20 -7.62
C ALA A 37 -4.12 -13.64 -7.60
N ASP A 38 -4.75 -14.46 -6.78
CA ASP A 38 -4.50 -15.90 -6.65
C ASP A 38 -5.65 -16.73 -7.25
N ARG A 39 -6.76 -16.09 -7.62
CA ARG A 39 -7.96 -16.74 -8.17
C ARG A 39 -8.35 -16.15 -9.53
N SER A 40 -8.81 -17.01 -10.44
CA SER A 40 -9.24 -16.55 -11.77
C SER A 40 -10.41 -15.58 -11.70
N SER A 41 -11.32 -15.75 -10.72
CA SER A 41 -12.46 -14.86 -10.51
C SER A 41 -12.07 -13.40 -10.22
N GLN A 42 -10.95 -13.18 -9.52
CA GLN A 42 -10.42 -11.85 -9.24
C GLN A 42 -9.88 -11.17 -10.50
N LEU A 43 -9.35 -11.95 -11.45
CA LEU A 43 -8.89 -11.48 -12.76
C LEU A 43 -10.07 -11.24 -13.71
N GLU A 44 -11.08 -12.12 -13.67
CA GLU A 44 -12.33 -11.98 -14.44
C GLU A 44 -13.09 -10.71 -14.06
N ALA A 45 -13.19 -10.41 -12.76
CA ALA A 45 -13.78 -9.16 -12.26
C ALA A 45 -13.07 -7.88 -12.77
N ARG A 46 -11.84 -8.03 -13.28
CA ARG A 46 -11.02 -6.95 -13.85
C ARG A 46 -11.02 -6.96 -15.39
N GLY A 47 -11.89 -7.75 -16.01
CA GLY A 47 -12.09 -7.78 -17.45
C GLY A 47 -11.19 -8.77 -18.21
N ILE A 48 -10.41 -9.61 -17.51
CA ILE A 48 -9.64 -10.67 -18.16
C ILE A 48 -10.58 -11.81 -18.55
N SER A 49 -10.47 -12.30 -19.78
CA SER A 49 -11.30 -13.41 -20.22
C SER A 49 -11.07 -14.65 -19.35
N ARG A 50 -12.13 -15.39 -19.04
CA ARG A 50 -12.08 -16.57 -18.16
C ARG A 50 -10.97 -17.56 -18.53
N ARG A 51 -10.78 -17.83 -19.83
CA ARG A 51 -9.72 -18.73 -20.32
C ARG A 51 -8.32 -18.20 -20.00
N ASN A 52 -8.09 -16.90 -20.21
CA ASN A 52 -6.80 -16.27 -19.91
C ASN A 52 -6.57 -16.15 -18.41
N ALA A 53 -7.62 -15.85 -17.63
CA ALA A 53 -7.55 -15.80 -16.17
C ALA A 53 -7.16 -17.16 -15.57
N MET A 54 -7.79 -18.25 -16.04
CA MET A 54 -7.43 -19.61 -15.61
C MET A 54 -6.00 -19.97 -15.99
N LEU A 55 -5.57 -19.64 -17.22
CA LEU A 55 -4.20 -19.91 -17.67
C LEU A 55 -3.16 -19.12 -16.87
N LEU A 56 -3.44 -17.85 -16.57
CA LEU A 56 -2.55 -17.00 -15.77
C LEU A 56 -2.38 -17.54 -14.35
N VAL A 57 -3.48 -17.91 -13.68
CA VAL A 57 -3.40 -18.49 -12.33
C VAL A 57 -2.75 -19.87 -12.33
N ALA A 58 -2.98 -20.69 -13.36
CA ALA A 58 -2.34 -22.00 -13.50
C ALA A 58 -0.84 -21.91 -13.79
N SER A 59 -0.39 -20.86 -14.49
CA SER A 59 1.03 -20.66 -14.82
C SER A 59 1.79 -19.86 -13.77
N GLN A 60 1.11 -18.96 -13.06
CA GLN A 60 1.65 -18.08 -12.04
C GLN A 60 0.78 -18.20 -10.79
N THR A 61 1.32 -18.78 -9.73
CA THR A 61 0.61 -18.98 -8.45
C THR A 61 0.02 -17.67 -7.89
N ALA A 62 0.63 -16.52 -8.20
CA ALA A 62 0.11 -15.20 -7.86
C ALA A 62 0.39 -14.22 -9.01
N VAL A 63 -0.65 -13.58 -9.52
CA VAL A 63 -0.59 -12.66 -10.66
C VAL A 63 -0.65 -11.22 -10.13
N PRO A 64 0.36 -10.36 -10.39
CA PRO A 64 0.33 -8.97 -9.94
C PRO A 64 -0.83 -8.19 -10.57
N LEU A 65 -1.49 -7.37 -9.76
CA LEU A 65 -2.56 -6.48 -10.20
C LEU A 65 -1.99 -5.10 -10.54
N ASP A 66 -1.65 -4.92 -11.81
CA ASP A 66 -1.02 -3.69 -12.29
C ASP A 66 -1.85 -2.44 -11.97
N GLY A 67 -1.21 -1.48 -11.32
CA GLY A 67 -1.85 -0.22 -10.95
C GLY A 67 -2.75 -0.29 -9.74
N GLU A 68 -2.81 -1.42 -9.02
CA GLU A 68 -3.54 -1.56 -7.77
C GLU A 68 -2.59 -1.81 -6.59
N TRP A 69 -2.78 -1.08 -5.50
CA TRP A 69 -2.00 -1.27 -4.28
C TRP A 69 -2.75 -0.80 -3.04
N ILE A 70 -2.26 -1.20 -1.87
CA ILE A 70 -2.68 -0.67 -0.58
C ILE A 70 -1.62 0.32 -0.06
N GLU A 71 -2.08 1.44 0.47
CA GLU A 71 -1.21 2.48 1.04
C GLU A 71 -1.92 3.24 2.17
N ALA A 72 -1.16 3.58 3.20
CA ALA A 72 -1.62 4.41 4.31
C ALA A 72 -1.52 5.89 3.95
N PHE A 73 -2.59 6.62 4.24
CA PHE A 73 -2.68 8.04 3.99
C PHE A 73 -3.17 8.80 5.21
N TRP A 74 -2.52 9.92 5.49
CA TRP A 74 -2.97 10.92 6.46
C TRP A 74 -3.87 11.94 5.77
N CYS A 75 -4.98 12.28 6.42
CA CYS A 75 -5.85 13.38 6.04
C CYS A 75 -5.77 14.48 7.11
N GLN A 76 -5.49 15.72 6.69
CA GLN A 76 -5.41 16.85 7.60
C GLN A 76 -6.76 17.20 8.25
N GLU A 77 -7.86 17.10 7.49
CA GLU A 77 -9.20 17.41 7.98
C GLU A 77 -9.82 16.28 8.81
N CYS A 78 -9.46 15.01 8.54
CA CYS A 78 -9.91 13.90 9.38
C CYS A 78 -9.03 13.70 10.63
N GLU A 79 -7.83 14.29 10.65
CA GLU A 79 -6.81 14.11 11.69
C GLU A 79 -6.48 12.64 11.99
N GLU A 80 -6.49 11.78 10.97
CA GLU A 80 -6.23 10.35 11.12
C GLU A 80 -5.47 9.75 9.94
N THR A 81 -4.75 8.66 10.20
CA THR A 81 -4.16 7.81 9.16
C THR A 81 -5.12 6.67 8.85
N LYS A 82 -5.52 6.53 7.59
CA LYS A 82 -6.35 5.44 7.09
C LYS A 82 -5.65 4.69 5.97
N TRP A 83 -5.97 3.41 5.85
CA TRP A 83 -5.49 2.58 4.76
C TRP A 83 -6.48 2.56 3.61
N TYR A 84 -5.97 2.79 2.41
CA TYR A 84 -6.78 2.86 1.21
C TYR A 84 -6.27 1.86 0.17
N HIS A 85 -7.21 1.19 -0.49
CA HIS A 85 -6.97 0.55 -1.77
C HIS A 85 -6.94 1.65 -2.82
N VAL A 86 -5.82 1.76 -3.51
CA VAL A 86 -5.61 2.74 -4.57
C VAL A 86 -5.60 2.01 -5.89
N ARG A 87 -6.43 2.48 -6.81
CA ARG A 87 -6.47 2.02 -8.20
C ARG A 87 -6.06 3.16 -9.11
N LYS A 88 -4.91 3.00 -9.76
CA LYS A 88 -4.44 3.92 -10.78
C LYS A 88 -5.28 3.73 -12.05
N ARG A 89 -5.71 4.86 -12.59
CA ARG A 89 -6.43 4.99 -13.83
C ARG A 89 -5.55 5.65 -14.89
N ASP A 90 -6.12 5.85 -16.06
CA ASP A 90 -5.48 6.58 -17.14
C ASP A 90 -5.18 8.03 -16.74
N ASN A 91 -4.20 8.62 -17.43
CA ASN A 91 -3.84 10.03 -17.26
C ASN A 91 -3.50 10.46 -15.83
N ARG A 92 -2.92 9.55 -15.02
CA ARG A 92 -2.45 9.83 -13.64
C ARG A 92 -3.59 10.19 -12.67
N THR A 93 -4.80 9.73 -12.98
CA THR A 93 -5.95 9.77 -12.08
C THR A 93 -5.92 8.55 -11.15
N TYR A 94 -6.45 8.71 -9.93
CA TYR A 94 -6.43 7.69 -8.90
C TYR A 94 -7.80 7.59 -8.27
N GLU A 95 -8.33 6.38 -8.21
CA GLU A 95 -9.50 6.06 -7.40
C GLU A 95 -9.02 5.48 -6.09
N ILE A 96 -9.67 5.85 -5.00
CA ILE A 96 -9.39 5.28 -3.68
C ILE A 96 -10.67 4.82 -3.00
N SER A 97 -10.56 3.71 -2.28
CA SER A 97 -11.58 3.22 -1.34
C SER A 97 -10.89 2.80 -0.06
N VAL A 98 -11.59 2.84 1.07
CA VAL A 98 -11.07 2.28 2.32
C VAL A 98 -10.69 0.82 2.07
N ALA A 99 -9.50 0.40 2.51
CA ALA A 99 -9.01 -0.96 2.27
C ALA A 99 -9.77 -1.97 3.15
N PRO A 100 -10.65 -2.83 2.60
CA PRO A 100 -11.25 -3.92 3.35
C PRO A 100 -10.21 -4.93 3.81
N SER A 101 -10.50 -5.65 4.90
CA SER A 101 -9.60 -6.60 5.54
C SER A 101 -9.21 -7.76 4.60
N GLU A 102 -10.09 -8.19 3.69
CA GLU A 102 -9.82 -9.29 2.77
C GLU A 102 -8.75 -8.95 1.72
N LEU A 103 -8.62 -7.67 1.33
CA LEU A 103 -7.59 -7.24 0.38
C LEU A 103 -6.18 -7.37 0.96
N TRP A 104 -6.03 -7.42 2.28
CA TRP A 104 -4.73 -7.59 2.92
C TRP A 104 -4.14 -8.98 2.70
N GLN A 105 -4.98 -10.00 2.46
CA GLN A 105 -4.52 -11.34 2.10
C GLN A 105 -3.89 -11.38 0.69
N GLN A 106 -4.24 -10.41 -0.15
CA GLN A 106 -3.74 -10.26 -1.53
C GLN A 106 -2.48 -9.38 -1.59
N ALA A 107 -2.08 -8.73 -0.50
CA ALA A 107 -0.95 -7.80 -0.46
C ALA A 107 0.31 -8.50 0.09
N THR A 108 1.43 -8.42 -0.63
CA THR A 108 2.71 -8.96 -0.13
C THR A 108 3.41 -7.98 0.80
N GLY A 109 3.97 -8.49 1.91
CA GLY A 109 4.88 -7.72 2.76
C GLY A 109 4.19 -6.73 3.71
N VAL A 110 2.87 -6.85 3.91
CA VAL A 110 2.13 -6.02 4.88
C VAL A 110 1.49 -6.88 5.95
N ILE A 111 1.68 -6.43 7.19
CA ILE A 111 0.87 -6.86 8.32
C ILE A 111 -0.36 -5.94 8.30
N SER A 112 -1.58 -6.48 8.32
CA SER A 112 -2.78 -5.64 8.41
C SER A 112 -2.67 -4.72 9.64
N PRO A 113 -3.33 -3.55 9.65
CA PRO A 113 -3.32 -2.65 10.80
C PRO A 113 -3.90 -3.33 12.05
N GLU A 114 -4.82 -4.28 11.85
CA GLU A 114 -5.37 -5.17 12.88
C GLU A 114 -4.41 -6.33 13.27
N GLY A 115 -3.31 -6.50 12.54
CA GLY A 115 -2.34 -7.59 12.66
C GLY A 115 -2.63 -8.74 11.71
N ASN A 116 -1.66 -9.63 11.50
CA ASN A 116 -1.93 -10.88 10.80
C ASN A 116 -2.90 -11.73 11.66
N PRO A 117 -4.08 -12.13 11.16
CA PRO A 117 -5.05 -12.90 11.96
C PRO A 117 -4.51 -14.27 12.41
N SER A 118 -3.44 -14.78 11.78
CA SER A 118 -2.79 -16.04 12.18
C SER A 118 -1.75 -15.89 13.30
N VAL A 119 -1.42 -14.67 13.74
CA VAL A 119 -0.48 -14.45 14.85
C VAL A 119 -1.24 -14.09 16.12
N GLY A 120 -1.02 -14.85 17.19
CA GLY A 120 -1.64 -14.60 18.49
C GLY A 120 -1.29 -13.22 19.06
N GLU A 121 -2.10 -12.72 19.99
CA GLU A 121 -1.86 -11.43 20.67
C GLU A 121 -0.45 -11.30 21.28
N PHE A 122 0.11 -12.42 21.74
CA PHE A 122 1.46 -12.47 22.30
C PHE A 122 2.53 -12.02 21.29
N THR A 123 2.50 -12.57 20.08
CA THR A 123 3.43 -12.21 19.00
C THR A 123 3.22 -10.78 18.53
N ARG A 124 1.96 -10.30 18.51
CA ARG A 124 1.64 -8.88 18.20
C ARG A 124 2.23 -7.91 19.23
N ARG A 125 2.18 -8.25 20.53
CA ARG A 125 2.79 -7.43 21.59
C ARG A 125 4.32 -7.42 21.47
N GLN A 126 4.97 -8.56 21.26
CA GLN A 126 6.43 -8.60 21.12
C GLN A 126 6.96 -7.85 19.89
N ALA A 127 6.26 -7.92 18.74
CA ALA A 127 6.68 -7.20 17.53
C ALA A 127 6.72 -5.67 17.76
N ARG A 128 5.72 -5.10 18.45
CA ARG A 128 5.68 -3.67 18.81
C ARG A 128 6.81 -3.27 19.78
N PHE A 129 7.20 -4.16 20.69
CA PHE A 129 8.32 -3.93 21.61
C PHE A 129 9.69 -3.93 20.91
N LEU A 130 9.88 -4.76 19.87
CA LEU A 130 11.15 -4.86 19.14
C LEU A 130 11.40 -3.65 18.22
N THR A 131 10.33 -3.03 17.69
CA THR A 131 10.46 -1.82 16.85
C THR A 131 10.97 -0.61 17.65
N TYR A 132 10.62 -0.53 18.95
CA TYR A 132 11.03 0.60 19.80
C TYR A 132 12.49 0.53 20.28
N LYS A 133 13.11 -0.66 20.32
CA LYS A 133 14.49 -0.84 20.82
C LYS A 133 15.59 -0.70 19.76
N ASN A 134 15.27 -0.66 18.46
CA ASN A 134 16.28 -0.72 17.40
C ASN A 134 16.82 0.62 16.88
N ILE A 135 16.50 1.75 17.52
CA ILE A 135 16.98 3.07 17.07
C ILE A 135 18.29 3.53 17.76
N ASN A 136 18.76 2.87 18.84
CA ASN A 136 19.78 3.49 19.70
C ASN A 136 21.07 2.69 20.01
N ASP A 137 21.49 1.70 19.23
CA ASP A 137 22.74 0.99 19.59
C ASP A 137 23.64 0.58 18.41
N TYR A 138 24.06 1.56 17.63
CA TYR A 138 25.32 1.48 16.89
C TYR A 138 26.19 2.69 17.20
N LYS A 139 26.72 2.73 18.43
CA LYS A 139 27.99 3.39 18.69
C LYS A 139 29.10 2.38 18.41
N PHE A 140 29.78 2.58 17.28
CA PHE A 140 31.13 2.06 17.11
C PHE A 140 32.01 2.68 18.22
N MET A 141 32.63 1.84 19.04
CA MET A 141 33.82 2.20 19.81
C MET A 141 35.01 1.54 19.14
N ASP A 142 36.02 2.34 18.83
CA ASP A 142 37.39 1.90 18.50
C ASP A 142 38.07 1.24 19.72
#